data_AF-E5GCD5-F1
#
_entry.id   AF-E5GCD5-F1
#
_cell.length_a   1.000
_cell.length_b   1.000
_cell.length_c   1.000
_cell.angle_alpha   90.00
_cell.angle_beta   90.00
_cell.angle_gamma   90.00
#
_symmetry.space_group_name_H-M   'P 1'
#
loop_
_entity.id
_entity.type
_entity.pdbx_description
1 polymer ?
#
loop_
_entity_poly.entity_id
_entity_poly.type
_entity_poly.pdbx_seq_one_letter_code
_entity_poly.pdbx_strand_id
1 'polypeptide(L)'
;MANEQDEVQANPEATPLALTSVTQEAISPGDKLQFPSYAAKDLLSIGVCIPCIIRLSGIERHNYSFSLSAPILGSDTEAIEDDNDRNTCCLCLGILQFSYIDDKGDFIKCKGVDDLAVSISEMVKKEGHQIDSFSLEVSVPSIILENEKRVWLYLKRKYGSEQWFQGKPPPICLSAKDALKICITKPLETLLDCKSSSSGLRIRLTYSHPKASNGNGNSIKRNQDGFKMRKISNDCSLETIDDSIAVGSDEPSDISNCNVNSVADDCINPSQEVIFPQETYSRNVSQTRWVIGEERMGEASVEEILGNNILPFCRGDSYKFHAAGRPFLVEIQNARLLPSEMIINEIQSKINSPETKLVGVRNLKVVGSEGWALVQEGEAEKQKQYAALVWTSRPLEDDDFLSISSLKDLKILQRTPIRVLHRRSPLEREKIIHWMKIEKVAKSSQYYLLHLCTQAGTYIKEFVHGDLGRTHPSIGSILSCRAEILQLDVTDIKMDCHLAE
;
A
#
# COMPACT_ATOMS: atom_id res chain seq x y z
N MET A 1 68.62 15.45 28.50
CA MET A 1 67.85 16.27 29.46
C MET A 1 66.48 15.61 29.54
N ALA A 2 66.36 14.72 30.51
CA ALA A 2 65.43 14.85 31.66
C ALA A 2 63.98 14.59 31.20
N ASN A 3 63.53 13.34 31.32
CA ASN A 3 62.81 12.78 32.48
C ASN A 3 61.40 13.36 32.60
N GLU A 4 60.41 12.55 32.23
CA GLU A 4 59.26 12.26 33.08
C GLU A 4 58.71 10.88 32.68
N GLN A 5 58.71 9.99 33.68
CA GLN A 5 58.00 8.72 33.73
C GLN A 5 56.49 9.07 33.79
N ASP A 6 55.60 8.27 33.22
CA ASP A 6 54.88 7.31 34.06
C ASP A 6 54.17 6.20 33.26
N GLU A 7 53.97 5.12 33.99
CA GLU A 7 53.66 3.75 33.61
C GLU A 7 52.31 3.56 32.92
N VAL A 8 52.30 2.75 31.85
CA VAL A 8 51.09 2.13 31.30
C VAL A 8 50.81 0.87 32.11
N GLN A 9 49.97 1.00 33.16
CA GLN A 9 49.35 -0.14 33.81
C GLN A 9 48.13 -0.61 33.00
N ALA A 10 48.17 -1.88 32.61
CA ALA A 10 47.02 -2.61 32.12
C ALA A 10 45.99 -2.77 33.25
N ASN A 11 44.72 -2.48 32.97
CA ASN A 11 43.62 -2.83 33.85
C ASN A 11 42.59 -3.69 33.10
N PRO A 12 42.31 -4.92 33.55
CA PRO A 12 41.24 -5.77 33.04
C PRO A 12 39.94 -5.45 33.79
N GLU A 13 38.84 -5.28 33.07
CA GLU A 13 37.44 -5.56 33.50
C GLU A 13 36.47 -4.80 32.59
N ALA A 14 35.93 -5.49 31.59
CA ALA A 14 34.71 -5.07 30.92
C ALA A 14 33.53 -5.43 31.84
N THR A 15 33.01 -4.44 32.56
CA THR A 15 31.78 -4.56 33.35
C THR A 15 30.57 -4.50 32.41
N PRO A 16 29.54 -5.36 32.57
CA PRO A 16 28.33 -5.25 31.77
C PRO A 16 27.56 -3.97 32.18
N LEU A 17 27.15 -3.17 31.19
CA LEU A 17 26.25 -2.04 31.38
C LEU A 17 24.93 -2.55 31.95
N ALA A 18 24.73 -2.34 33.25
CA ALA A 18 23.48 -2.58 33.95
C ALA A 18 22.41 -1.63 33.39
N LEU A 19 21.40 -2.20 32.73
CA LEU A 19 20.15 -1.53 32.41
C LEU A 19 19.49 -1.07 33.72
N THR A 20 19.45 0.23 33.91
CA THR A 20 18.79 0.91 35.02
C THR A 20 17.34 0.48 35.13
N SER A 21 16.97 0.03 36.33
CA SER A 21 15.62 -0.34 36.76
C SER A 21 14.57 0.67 36.28
N VAL A 22 13.63 0.18 35.46
CA VAL A 22 12.41 0.89 35.10
C VAL A 22 11.64 1.19 36.38
N THR A 23 11.37 2.47 36.64
CA THR A 23 10.53 2.94 37.73
C THR A 23 9.13 2.32 37.62
N GLN A 24 8.74 1.57 38.66
CA GLN A 24 7.37 1.09 38.86
C GLN A 24 6.41 2.29 38.89
N GLU A 25 5.65 2.52 37.83
CA GLU A 25 4.41 3.27 37.95
C GLU A 25 3.42 2.39 38.71
N ALA A 26 3.22 2.74 39.98
CA ALA A 26 2.28 2.07 40.87
C ALA A 26 0.85 2.28 40.36
N ILE A 27 0.18 1.18 40.02
CA ILE A 27 -1.27 1.16 39.80
C ILE A 27 -1.96 1.67 41.08
N SER A 28 -2.91 2.59 40.93
CA SER A 28 -3.72 3.09 42.04
C SER A 28 -4.46 1.91 42.72
N PRO A 29 -4.64 1.88 44.06
CA PRO A 29 -5.10 0.69 44.78
C PRO A 29 -6.57 0.25 44.53
N GLY A 30 -7.23 0.78 43.49
CA GLY A 30 -8.66 0.61 43.22
C GLY A 30 -9.02 -0.47 42.19
N ASP A 31 -8.13 -0.81 41.25
CA ASP A 31 -8.43 -1.77 40.17
C ASP A 31 -8.03 -3.19 40.59
N LYS A 32 -8.81 -3.78 41.49
CA LYS A 32 -8.65 -5.20 41.85
C LYS A 32 -8.98 -6.06 40.64
N LEU A 33 -7.96 -6.73 40.12
CA LEU A 33 -8.08 -7.83 39.17
C LEU A 33 -9.17 -8.81 39.62
N GLN A 34 -10.23 -8.97 38.83
CA GLN A 34 -11.37 -9.84 39.14
C GLN A 34 -11.11 -11.32 38.78
N PHE A 35 -9.91 -11.69 38.33
CA PHE A 35 -9.61 -13.06 37.88
C PHE A 35 -8.93 -13.87 38.98
N PRO A 36 -9.57 -14.93 39.53
CA PRO A 36 -9.01 -15.67 40.66
C PRO A 36 -7.79 -16.52 40.27
N SER A 37 -6.81 -16.60 41.17
CA SER A 37 -5.58 -17.39 40.95
C SER A 37 -5.85 -18.88 40.69
N TYR A 38 -6.89 -19.47 41.29
CA TYR A 38 -7.26 -20.86 41.02
C TYR A 38 -7.74 -21.07 39.57
N ALA A 39 -8.43 -20.08 38.98
CA ALA A 39 -8.87 -20.14 37.59
C ALA A 39 -7.69 -19.92 36.63
N ALA A 40 -6.70 -19.12 37.02
CA ALA A 40 -5.45 -18.97 36.28
C ALA A 40 -4.64 -20.27 36.27
N LYS A 41 -4.46 -20.92 37.43
CA LYS A 41 -3.79 -22.23 37.54
C LYS A 41 -4.50 -23.31 36.72
N ASP A 42 -5.83 -23.27 36.67
CA ASP A 42 -6.63 -24.17 35.86
C ASP A 42 -6.40 -23.96 34.35
N LEU A 43 -6.41 -22.70 33.88
CA LEU A 43 -6.09 -22.37 32.49
C LEU A 43 -4.66 -22.77 32.10
N LEU A 44 -3.69 -22.58 33.01
CA LEU A 44 -2.33 -23.07 32.82
C LEU A 44 -2.29 -24.60 32.64
N SER A 45 -3.06 -25.34 33.45
CA SER A 45 -3.08 -26.81 33.40
C SER A 45 -3.63 -27.39 32.09
N ILE A 46 -4.46 -26.62 31.37
CA ILE A 46 -4.99 -27.00 30.06
C ILE A 46 -4.17 -26.41 28.89
N GLY A 47 -3.00 -25.84 29.17
CA GLY A 47 -2.04 -25.38 28.15
C GLY A 47 -2.24 -23.95 27.66
N VAL A 48 -2.93 -23.08 28.40
CA VAL A 48 -3.02 -21.65 28.07
C VAL A 48 -1.83 -20.90 28.69
N CYS A 49 -1.03 -20.22 27.88
CA CYS A 49 0.13 -19.45 28.36
C CYS A 49 -0.26 -18.26 29.23
N ILE A 50 0.67 -17.79 30.07
CA ILE A 50 0.44 -16.69 31.00
C ILE A 50 -0.10 -15.44 30.28
N PRO A 51 0.51 -14.94 29.19
CA PRO A 51 -0.02 -13.79 28.44
C PRO A 51 -1.49 -13.92 28.01
N CYS A 52 -1.90 -15.13 27.61
CA CYS A 52 -3.29 -15.40 27.25
C CYS A 52 -4.22 -15.33 28.46
N ILE A 53 -3.77 -15.74 29.64
CA ILE A 53 -4.54 -15.65 30.88
C ILE A 53 -4.73 -14.18 31.28
N ILE A 54 -3.68 -13.36 31.21
CA ILE A 54 -3.75 -11.90 31.43
C ILE A 54 -4.80 -11.29 30.49
N ARG A 55 -4.77 -11.69 29.22
CA ARG A 55 -5.70 -11.23 28.18
C ARG A 55 -7.17 -11.60 28.47
N LEU A 56 -7.40 -12.77 29.07
CA LEU A 56 -8.72 -13.26 29.48
C LEU A 56 -9.21 -12.64 30.80
N SER A 57 -8.32 -12.12 31.64
CA SER A 57 -8.67 -11.50 32.93
C SER A 57 -9.36 -10.12 32.83
N GLY A 58 -9.51 -9.57 31.61
CA GLY A 58 -10.27 -8.33 31.39
C GLY A 58 -9.52 -7.04 31.76
N ILE A 59 -8.18 -7.07 31.76
CA ILE A 59 -7.36 -5.88 31.99
C ILE A 59 -7.60 -4.86 30.87
N GLU A 60 -7.75 -3.59 31.24
CA GLU A 60 -7.96 -2.52 30.27
C GLU A 60 -6.80 -2.43 29.27
N ARG A 61 -7.14 -2.17 28.01
CA ARG A 61 -6.21 -2.14 26.86
C ARG A 61 -4.89 -1.38 27.11
N HIS A 62 -4.95 -0.27 27.83
CA HIS A 62 -3.81 0.61 28.07
C HIS A 62 -2.91 0.15 29.23
N ASN A 63 -3.37 -0.81 30.03
CA ASN A 63 -2.62 -1.37 31.17
C ASN A 63 -2.05 -2.76 30.85
N TYR A 64 -2.23 -3.30 29.64
CA TYR A 64 -1.71 -4.61 29.27
C TYR A 64 -0.18 -4.61 29.24
N SER A 65 0.44 -5.23 30.25
CA SER A 65 1.89 -5.38 30.39
C SER A 65 2.22 -6.79 30.87
N PHE A 66 3.32 -7.38 30.37
CA PHE A 66 3.81 -8.68 30.86
C PHE A 66 4.29 -8.66 32.30
N SER A 67 4.58 -7.47 32.84
CA SER A 67 4.93 -7.27 34.25
C SER A 67 3.77 -7.59 35.21
N LEU A 68 2.56 -7.87 34.69
CA LEU A 68 1.36 -8.22 35.45
C LEU A 68 1.21 -9.72 35.76
N SER A 69 2.22 -10.55 35.45
CA SER A 69 2.21 -11.98 35.78
C SER A 69 2.14 -12.25 37.30
N ALA A 70 2.86 -11.46 38.09
CA ALA A 70 2.96 -11.62 39.55
C ALA A 70 1.61 -11.46 40.33
N PRO A 71 0.76 -10.44 40.07
CA PRO A 71 -0.53 -10.32 40.75
C PRO A 71 -1.57 -11.37 40.36
N ILE A 72 -1.43 -12.04 39.20
CA ILE A 72 -2.40 -13.05 38.71
C ILE A 72 -2.11 -14.45 39.27
N LEU A 73 -0.84 -14.80 39.35
CA LEU A 73 -0.39 -16.16 39.70
C LEU A 73 -0.08 -16.32 41.19
N GLY A 74 0.02 -15.21 41.93
CA GLY A 74 0.61 -15.20 43.26
C GLY A 74 2.14 -15.22 43.19
N SER A 75 2.81 -15.22 44.34
CA SER A 75 4.28 -15.33 44.46
C SER A 75 4.83 -16.72 44.07
N ASP A 76 4.26 -17.35 43.05
CA ASP A 76 4.70 -18.62 42.48
C ASP A 76 5.65 -18.33 41.31
N THR A 77 6.88 -17.91 41.63
CA THR A 77 7.95 -17.62 40.66
C THR A 77 8.28 -18.81 39.77
N GLU A 78 8.11 -20.04 40.28
CA GLU A 78 8.32 -21.30 39.54
C GLU A 78 7.38 -21.45 38.33
N ALA A 79 6.16 -20.91 38.38
CA ALA A 79 5.19 -21.02 37.27
C ALA A 79 5.51 -20.10 36.08
N ILE A 80 6.29 -19.03 36.32
CA ILE A 80 6.70 -18.06 35.30
C ILE A 80 7.92 -18.57 34.53
N GLU A 81 8.87 -19.21 35.22
CA GLU A 81 10.04 -19.84 34.59
C GLU A 81 9.63 -21.10 33.78
N ASP A 82 8.62 -21.84 34.23
CA ASP A 82 8.10 -23.04 33.58
C ASP A 82 7.27 -22.74 32.30
N ASP A 83 6.66 -21.55 32.14
CA ASP A 83 5.91 -21.18 30.92
C ASP A 83 6.82 -21.03 29.67
N ASN A 84 8.10 -20.74 29.89
CA ASN A 84 9.11 -20.66 28.83
C ASN A 84 9.59 -22.04 28.34
N ASP A 85 9.44 -23.11 29.14
CA ASP A 85 9.79 -24.50 28.76
C ASP A 85 8.56 -25.33 28.34
N ARG A 86 7.35 -24.82 28.55
CA ARG A 86 6.10 -25.50 28.16
C ARG A 86 5.88 -25.60 26.65
N ASN A 87 5.08 -26.61 26.30
CA ASN A 87 4.49 -26.82 24.97
C ASN A 87 3.76 -25.56 24.46
N THR A 88 3.63 -25.46 23.15
CA THR A 88 2.92 -24.38 22.44
C THR A 88 1.53 -24.13 23.03
N CYS A 89 1.23 -22.88 23.34
CA CYS A 89 -0.05 -22.47 23.92
C CYS A 89 -1.24 -22.93 23.08
N CYS A 90 -2.19 -23.65 23.67
CA CYS A 90 -3.36 -24.16 22.97
C CYS A 90 -4.33 -23.04 22.50
N LEU A 91 -4.21 -21.83 23.08
CA LEU A 91 -5.04 -20.69 22.74
C LEU A 91 -4.47 -19.85 21.60
N CYS A 92 -3.27 -19.28 21.80
CA CYS A 92 -2.64 -18.39 20.81
C CYS A 92 -1.65 -19.08 19.89
N LEU A 93 -1.43 -20.39 20.04
CA LEU A 93 -0.53 -21.19 19.21
C LEU A 93 0.91 -20.66 19.20
N GLY A 94 1.37 -20.05 20.29
CA GLY A 94 2.73 -19.55 20.43
C GLY A 94 2.94 -18.08 20.04
N ILE A 95 1.92 -17.38 19.53
CA ILE A 95 2.01 -15.95 19.15
C ILE A 95 2.45 -15.08 20.33
N LEU A 96 1.83 -15.28 21.50
CA LEU A 96 2.18 -14.54 22.72
C LEU A 96 3.27 -15.23 23.56
N GLN A 97 3.81 -16.35 23.07
CA GLN A 97 5.08 -16.93 23.52
C GLN A 97 6.24 -16.52 22.59
N PHE A 98 5.98 -15.55 21.71
CA PHE A 98 6.96 -14.94 20.80
C PHE A 98 7.73 -15.95 19.95
N SER A 99 7.03 -17.00 19.52
CA SER A 99 7.62 -18.01 18.64
C SER A 99 7.31 -17.68 17.18
N TYR A 100 8.28 -17.90 16.29
CA TYR A 100 8.12 -17.67 14.86
C TYR A 100 9.02 -18.61 14.03
N ILE A 101 8.80 -18.64 12.71
CA ILE A 101 9.69 -19.33 11.77
C ILE A 101 10.47 -18.27 11.00
N ASP A 102 11.79 -18.40 10.98
CA ASP A 102 12.65 -17.46 10.27
C ASP A 102 12.67 -17.72 8.74
N ASP A 103 13.38 -16.87 8.00
CA ASP A 103 13.50 -16.98 6.53
C ASP A 103 14.13 -18.31 6.06
N LYS A 104 14.81 -19.05 6.96
CA LYS A 104 15.43 -20.35 6.67
C LYS A 104 14.50 -21.52 6.94
N GLY A 105 13.34 -21.27 7.55
CA GLY A 105 12.39 -22.30 7.95
C GLY A 105 12.67 -22.86 9.35
N ASP A 106 13.58 -22.25 10.12
CA ASP A 106 13.91 -22.69 11.46
C ASP A 106 12.91 -22.16 12.48
N PHE A 107 12.45 -23.01 13.41
CA PHE A 107 11.57 -22.60 14.50
C PHE A 107 12.36 -21.87 15.59
N ILE A 108 12.02 -20.61 15.83
CA ILE A 108 12.63 -19.74 16.81
C ILE A 108 11.66 -19.49 17.96
N LYS A 109 12.11 -19.73 19.19
CA LYS A 109 11.40 -19.37 20.43
C LYS A 109 12.17 -18.26 21.14
N CYS A 110 11.64 -17.04 21.12
CA CYS A 110 12.28 -15.92 21.79
C CYS A 110 12.19 -16.05 23.31
N LYS A 111 13.20 -15.56 24.03
CA LYS A 111 13.20 -15.54 25.51
C LYS A 111 12.16 -14.58 26.10
N GLY A 112 11.71 -13.62 25.30
CA GLY A 112 10.74 -12.62 25.68
C GLY A 112 10.45 -11.64 24.55
N VAL A 113 9.68 -10.60 24.88
CA VAL A 113 9.23 -9.58 23.93
C VAL A 113 10.39 -8.78 23.32
N ASP A 114 11.43 -8.49 24.12
CA ASP A 114 12.58 -7.70 23.67
C ASP A 114 13.41 -8.46 22.64
N ASP A 115 13.56 -9.77 22.80
CA ASP A 115 14.31 -10.65 21.88
C ASP A 115 13.59 -10.77 20.51
N LEU A 116 12.25 -10.85 20.54
CA LEU A 116 11.44 -10.75 19.31
C LEU A 116 11.58 -9.37 18.66
N ALA A 117 11.55 -8.30 19.45
CA ALA A 117 11.69 -6.94 18.92
C ALA A 117 13.07 -6.70 18.31
N VAL A 118 14.14 -7.22 18.92
CA VAL A 118 15.50 -7.20 18.36
C VAL A 118 15.52 -7.90 17.02
N SER A 119 15.00 -9.14 16.94
CA SER A 119 14.93 -9.91 15.70
C SER A 119 14.21 -9.14 14.58
N ILE A 120 13.03 -8.57 14.88
CA ILE A 120 12.26 -7.76 13.92
C ILE A 120 13.05 -6.52 13.50
N SER A 121 13.70 -5.83 14.45
CA SER A 121 14.47 -4.62 14.16
C SER A 121 15.68 -4.89 13.27
N GLU A 122 16.35 -6.03 13.44
CA GLU A 122 17.47 -6.45 12.61
C GLU A 122 17.02 -6.77 11.18
N MET A 123 15.89 -7.47 11.04
CA MET A 123 15.27 -7.72 9.73
C MET A 123 14.93 -6.41 9.01
N VAL A 124 14.33 -5.45 9.71
CA VAL A 124 13.96 -4.14 9.15
C VAL A 124 15.22 -3.33 8.75
N LYS A 125 16.24 -3.31 9.60
CA LYS A 125 17.50 -2.58 9.33
C LYS A 125 18.26 -3.18 8.15
N LYS A 126 18.21 -4.50 7.97
CA LYS A 126 18.84 -5.21 6.85
C LYS A 126 18.29 -4.78 5.49
N GLU A 127 17.00 -4.44 5.42
CA GLU A 127 16.36 -3.93 4.19
C GLU A 127 16.85 -2.53 3.79
N GLY A 128 17.41 -1.75 4.74
CA GLY A 128 18.06 -0.48 4.45
C GLY A 128 17.11 0.66 4.07
N HIS A 129 15.85 0.61 4.53
CA HIS A 129 14.91 1.72 4.35
C HIS A 129 15.29 2.93 5.21
N GLN A 130 15.08 4.13 4.66
CA GLN A 130 14.98 5.35 5.45
C GLN A 130 13.62 5.39 6.15
N ILE A 131 13.63 5.41 7.48
CA ILE A 131 12.42 5.29 8.30
C ILE A 131 12.31 6.53 9.20
N ASP A 132 11.19 7.25 9.09
CA ASP A 132 10.82 8.35 9.99
C ASP A 132 9.79 7.91 11.05
N SER A 133 9.01 6.88 10.71
CA SER A 133 7.91 6.32 11.48
C SER A 133 7.53 4.95 10.92
N PHE A 134 6.85 4.14 11.73
CA PHE A 134 6.40 2.82 11.30
C PHE A 134 4.97 2.52 11.73
N SER A 135 4.29 1.66 10.98
CA SER A 135 3.01 1.08 11.35
C SER A 135 3.18 -0.42 11.55
N LEU A 136 2.53 -0.97 12.57
CA LEU A 136 2.57 -2.40 12.86
C LEU A 136 1.25 -3.06 12.44
N GLU A 137 1.37 -4.10 11.64
CA GLU A 137 0.26 -4.97 11.26
C GLU A 137 0.52 -6.40 11.67
N VAL A 138 -0.55 -7.03 12.16
CA VAL A 138 -0.49 -8.41 12.62
C VAL A 138 -1.69 -9.14 12.02
N SER A 139 -1.43 -10.26 11.36
CA SER A 139 -2.43 -11.19 10.86
C SER A 139 -2.32 -12.50 11.64
N VAL A 140 -3.45 -13.02 12.11
CA VAL A 140 -3.51 -14.21 12.96
C VAL A 140 -4.47 -15.24 12.35
N PRO A 141 -4.21 -16.55 12.47
CA PRO A 141 -5.10 -17.59 11.96
C PRO A 141 -6.50 -17.54 12.55
N SER A 142 -7.52 -17.84 11.74
CA SER A 142 -8.93 -17.87 12.18
C SER A 142 -9.19 -18.90 13.30
N ILE A 143 -8.39 -19.98 13.37
CA ILE A 143 -8.46 -20.98 14.44
C ILE A 143 -8.25 -20.39 15.83
N ILE A 144 -7.54 -19.26 15.97
CA ILE A 144 -7.38 -18.58 17.27
C ILE A 144 -8.72 -18.06 17.79
N LEU A 145 -9.57 -17.53 16.91
CA LEU A 145 -10.92 -17.11 17.29
C LEU A 145 -11.78 -18.31 17.72
N GLU A 146 -11.57 -19.48 17.11
CA GLU A 146 -12.23 -20.71 17.52
C GLU A 146 -11.73 -21.18 18.89
N ASN A 147 -10.42 -21.15 19.11
CA ASN A 147 -9.80 -21.49 20.40
C ASN A 147 -10.28 -20.56 21.52
N GLU A 148 -10.40 -19.26 21.24
CA GLU A 148 -10.96 -18.28 22.18
C GLU A 148 -12.39 -18.63 22.59
N LYS A 149 -13.24 -19.03 21.63
CA LYS A 149 -14.59 -19.50 21.92
C LYS A 149 -14.60 -20.78 22.76
N ARG A 150 -13.69 -21.72 22.46
CA ARG A 150 -13.57 -22.99 23.21
C ARG A 150 -13.15 -22.75 24.66
N VAL A 151 -12.13 -21.92 24.90
CA VAL A 151 -11.70 -21.56 26.25
C VAL A 151 -12.78 -20.77 26.99
N TRP A 152 -13.52 -19.90 26.30
CA TRP A 152 -14.66 -19.19 26.89
C TRP A 152 -15.77 -20.15 27.33
N LEU A 153 -16.15 -21.12 26.50
CA LEU A 153 -17.12 -22.15 26.85
C LEU A 153 -16.66 -23.01 28.02
N TYR A 154 -15.37 -23.35 28.07
CA TYR A 154 -14.76 -24.05 29.20
C TYR A 154 -14.91 -23.26 30.51
N LEU A 155 -14.51 -21.99 30.53
CA LEU A 155 -14.66 -21.12 31.70
C LEU A 155 -16.13 -20.96 32.10
N LYS A 156 -17.04 -20.79 31.13
CA LYS A 156 -18.48 -20.70 31.38
C LYS A 156 -19.05 -21.97 31.99
N ARG A 157 -18.61 -23.14 31.55
CA ARG A 157 -19.06 -24.43 32.09
C ARG A 157 -18.59 -24.64 33.53
N LYS A 158 -17.33 -24.27 33.82
CA LYS A 158 -16.70 -24.56 35.12
C LYS A 158 -16.97 -23.49 36.18
N TYR A 159 -16.98 -22.22 35.78
CA TYR A 159 -17.08 -21.06 36.68
C TYR A 159 -18.33 -20.22 36.44
N GLY A 160 -19.28 -20.68 35.63
CA GLY A 160 -20.49 -19.95 35.25
C GLY A 160 -21.34 -19.42 36.42
N SER A 161 -21.31 -20.13 37.56
CA SER A 161 -22.03 -19.78 38.79
C SER A 161 -21.24 -18.86 39.73
N GLU A 162 -19.96 -18.60 39.45
CA GLU A 162 -19.10 -17.80 40.31
C GLU A 162 -19.39 -16.30 40.18
N GLN A 163 -19.35 -15.59 41.32
CA GLN A 163 -19.67 -14.15 41.37
C GLN A 163 -18.71 -13.27 40.56
N TRP A 164 -17.48 -13.75 40.30
CA TRP A 164 -16.50 -13.04 39.49
C TRP A 164 -16.70 -13.23 37.98
N PHE A 165 -17.36 -14.32 37.57
CA PHE A 165 -17.55 -14.66 36.16
C PHE A 165 -18.83 -14.05 35.59
N GLN A 166 -19.92 -14.00 36.38
CA GLN A 166 -21.23 -13.38 36.08
C GLN A 166 -21.85 -13.66 34.69
N GLY A 167 -21.35 -14.64 33.94
CA GLY A 167 -21.91 -15.12 32.67
C GLY A 167 -21.91 -14.12 31.50
N LYS A 168 -21.36 -12.91 31.68
CA LYS A 168 -21.21 -11.93 30.60
C LYS A 168 -19.87 -12.18 29.90
N PRO A 169 -19.80 -12.22 28.56
CA PRO A 169 -18.51 -12.20 27.87
C PRO A 169 -17.69 -11.03 28.43
N PRO A 170 -16.37 -11.19 28.67
CA PRO A 170 -15.57 -10.10 29.17
C PRO A 170 -15.76 -8.96 28.18
N PRO A 171 -16.08 -7.75 28.62
CA PRO A 171 -16.26 -6.63 27.71
C PRO A 171 -14.93 -6.42 26.97
N ILE A 172 -14.86 -6.95 25.75
CA ILE A 172 -13.72 -6.91 24.84
C ILE A 172 -12.48 -7.62 25.43
N CYS A 173 -12.44 -8.95 25.39
CA CYS A 173 -11.17 -9.65 25.51
C CYS A 173 -10.23 -9.12 24.42
N LEU A 174 -9.09 -8.58 24.82
CA LEU A 174 -8.06 -8.08 23.91
C LEU A 174 -7.68 -9.21 22.94
N SER A 175 -7.68 -8.98 21.63
CA SER A 175 -7.33 -10.03 20.68
C SER A 175 -5.84 -10.40 20.80
N ALA A 176 -5.44 -11.63 20.47
CA ALA A 176 -4.02 -12.02 20.47
C ALA A 176 -3.18 -11.08 19.57
N LYS A 177 -3.77 -10.62 18.47
CA LYS A 177 -3.23 -9.61 17.57
C LYS A 177 -2.93 -8.30 18.28
N ASP A 178 -3.92 -7.72 18.95
CA ASP A 178 -3.80 -6.42 19.61
C ASP A 178 -2.85 -6.49 20.81
N ALA A 179 -2.90 -7.60 21.56
CA ALA A 179 -1.96 -7.88 22.64
C ALA A 179 -0.52 -7.89 22.13
N LEU A 180 -0.23 -8.64 21.06
CA LEU A 180 1.11 -8.65 20.46
C LEU A 180 1.55 -7.25 20.04
N LYS A 181 0.66 -6.47 19.41
CA LYS A 181 0.98 -5.10 18.99
C LYS A 181 1.37 -4.21 20.17
N ILE A 182 0.56 -4.17 21.23
CA ILE A 182 0.84 -3.35 22.42
C ILE A 182 2.22 -3.69 22.98
N CYS A 183 2.52 -4.98 23.05
CA CYS A 183 3.75 -5.52 23.60
C CYS A 183 5.01 -5.11 22.84
N ILE A 184 5.01 -5.25 21.52
CA ILE A 184 6.22 -5.04 20.72
C ILE A 184 6.40 -3.60 20.26
N THR A 185 5.34 -2.77 20.28
CA THR A 185 5.39 -1.40 19.76
C THR A 185 6.46 -0.57 20.47
N LYS A 186 6.47 -0.55 21.81
CA LYS A 186 7.41 0.29 22.56
C LYS A 186 8.88 -0.15 22.39
N PRO A 187 9.21 -1.46 22.51
CA PRO A 187 10.55 -1.95 22.18
C PRO A 187 10.98 -1.58 20.76
N LEU A 188 10.10 -1.71 19.75
CA LEU A 188 10.42 -1.34 18.38
C LEU A 188 10.64 0.16 18.19
N GLU A 189 9.88 1.02 18.85
CA GLU A 189 10.15 2.48 18.84
C GLU A 189 11.56 2.80 19.33
N THR A 190 12.01 2.12 20.38
CA THR A 190 13.36 2.30 20.93
C THR A 190 14.44 1.73 20.00
N LEU A 191 14.23 0.55 19.43
CA LEU A 191 15.23 -0.13 18.59
C LEU A 191 15.38 0.49 17.19
N LEU A 192 14.29 1.05 16.64
CA LEU A 192 14.26 1.70 15.34
C LEU A 192 14.47 3.23 15.40
N ASP A 193 14.51 3.80 16.61
CA ASP A 193 14.66 5.24 16.86
C ASP A 193 13.60 6.09 16.13
N CYS A 194 12.36 5.59 16.08
CA CYS A 194 11.25 6.27 15.43
C CYS A 194 9.90 5.94 16.08
N LYS A 195 8.88 6.75 15.84
CA LYS A 195 7.56 6.60 16.46
C LYS A 195 6.63 5.70 15.66
N SER A 196 5.77 4.99 16.37
CA SER A 196 4.66 4.30 15.75
C SER A 196 3.62 5.33 15.23
N SER A 197 3.20 5.18 13.98
CA SER A 197 2.27 6.07 13.29
C SER A 197 1.39 5.27 12.32
N SER A 198 0.27 5.86 11.90
CA SER A 198 -0.58 5.30 10.83
C SER A 198 0.02 5.49 9.43
N SER A 199 0.95 6.44 9.29
CA SER A 199 1.74 6.69 8.08
C SER A 199 3.18 6.27 8.33
N GLY A 200 3.84 5.60 7.38
CA GLY A 200 5.25 5.23 7.50
C GLY A 200 5.55 3.82 6.99
N LEU A 201 6.71 3.29 7.36
CA LEU A 201 7.11 1.92 7.01
C LEU A 201 6.13 0.92 7.61
N ARG A 202 5.54 0.06 6.79
CA ARG A 202 4.61 -0.97 7.25
C ARG A 202 5.35 -2.27 7.61
N ILE A 203 5.42 -2.58 8.91
CA ILE A 203 5.94 -3.84 9.44
C ILE A 203 4.76 -4.81 9.59
N ARG A 204 4.75 -5.91 8.82
CA ARG A 204 3.66 -6.89 8.84
C ARG A 204 4.14 -8.22 9.42
N LEU A 205 3.51 -8.67 10.50
CA LEU A 205 3.71 -10.01 11.07
C LEU A 205 2.54 -10.92 10.65
N THR A 206 2.84 -12.03 9.97
CA THR A 206 1.80 -12.93 9.45
C THR A 206 1.93 -14.32 10.04
N TYR A 207 1.01 -14.65 10.94
CA TYR A 207 0.88 -15.99 11.50
C TYR A 207 -0.10 -16.81 10.65
N SER A 208 0.31 -18.02 10.29
CA SER A 208 -0.45 -19.00 9.51
C SER A 208 -0.56 -20.31 10.28
N HIS A 209 -1.56 -21.14 9.98
CA HIS A 209 -1.69 -22.46 10.57
C HIS A 209 -2.15 -23.47 9.51
N PRO A 210 -1.55 -24.66 9.37
CA PRO A 210 -1.87 -25.63 8.31
C PRO A 210 -3.35 -26.05 8.26
N LYS A 211 -4.00 -26.20 9.42
CA LYS A 211 -5.44 -26.52 9.47
C LYS A 211 -6.35 -25.38 8.96
N ALA A 212 -5.86 -24.15 8.86
CA ALA A 212 -6.63 -23.00 8.36
C ALA A 212 -6.66 -22.90 6.82
N SER A 213 -5.71 -23.53 6.11
CA SER A 213 -5.67 -23.53 4.64
C SER A 213 -6.54 -24.64 4.01
N ASN A 214 -6.95 -25.66 4.76
CA ASN A 214 -7.77 -26.79 4.28
C ASN A 214 -9.29 -26.63 4.49
N GLY A 215 -9.76 -25.46 4.89
CA GLY A 215 -11.19 -25.19 5.16
C GLY A 215 -12.01 -24.89 3.91
N ASN A 216 -12.18 -25.85 2.99
CA ASN A 216 -13.30 -25.82 2.01
C ASN A 216 -13.66 -27.20 1.43
N GLY A 217 -13.66 -28.25 2.25
CA GLY A 217 -14.02 -29.61 1.81
C GLY A 217 -14.77 -30.39 2.89
N ASN A 218 -16.04 -30.05 3.10
CA ASN A 218 -17.15 -30.92 3.57
C ASN A 218 -18.08 -30.22 4.56
N SER A 219 -18.99 -29.40 4.03
CA SER A 219 -20.45 -29.59 4.18
C SER A 219 -21.17 -28.46 3.46
N ILE A 220 -21.33 -28.61 2.15
CA ILE A 220 -22.27 -27.79 1.36
C ILE A 220 -23.59 -28.57 1.27
N LYS A 221 -24.66 -28.03 1.82
CA LYS A 221 -25.95 -28.03 1.12
C LYS A 221 -26.32 -26.59 0.81
N ARG A 222 -26.39 -26.33 -0.50
CA ARG A 222 -26.66 -25.07 -1.18
C ARG A 222 -28.04 -24.52 -0.82
N ASN A 223 -28.15 -23.20 -0.77
CA ASN A 223 -29.18 -22.49 -1.54
C ASN A 223 -28.50 -21.35 -2.30
N GLN A 224 -28.77 -21.31 -3.61
CA GLN A 224 -28.26 -20.34 -4.56
C GLN A 224 -28.98 -19.02 -4.37
N ASP A 225 -28.25 -17.91 -4.23
CA ASP A 225 -28.54 -16.62 -4.87
C ASP A 225 -27.48 -15.54 -4.52
N GLY A 226 -26.86 -14.97 -5.57
CA GLY A 226 -26.28 -13.62 -5.58
C GLY A 226 -25.00 -13.34 -4.76
N PHE A 227 -23.83 -13.42 -5.41
CA PHE A 227 -22.59 -12.85 -4.88
C PHE A 227 -22.67 -11.32 -4.77
N LYS A 228 -22.85 -10.82 -3.54
CA LYS A 228 -22.45 -9.49 -3.09
C LYS A 228 -21.74 -9.64 -1.75
N MET A 229 -20.46 -9.23 -1.70
CA MET A 229 -19.70 -9.07 -0.45
C MET A 229 -20.50 -8.17 0.50
N ARG A 230 -21.11 -8.75 1.54
CA ARG A 230 -21.67 -7.99 2.66
C ARG A 230 -20.65 -7.95 3.78
N LYS A 231 -20.42 -6.72 4.25
CA LYS A 231 -19.79 -6.39 5.52
C LYS A 231 -20.53 -7.17 6.63
N ILE A 232 -19.88 -8.15 7.26
CA ILE A 232 -20.47 -8.87 8.39
C ILE A 232 -20.43 -7.94 9.60
N SER A 233 -21.61 -7.48 9.99
CA SER A 233 -21.88 -6.85 11.27
C SER A 233 -21.66 -7.84 12.41
N ASN A 234 -21.09 -7.36 13.52
CA ASN A 234 -21.14 -8.01 14.82
C ASN A 234 -22.60 -8.30 15.19
N ASP A 235 -23.04 -9.55 15.06
CA ASP A 235 -24.18 -10.04 15.83
C ASP A 235 -24.01 -11.54 16.07
N CYS A 236 -23.92 -11.89 17.36
CA CYS A 236 -23.73 -13.26 17.84
C CYS A 236 -25.09 -13.93 18.04
N SER A 237 -25.57 -14.68 17.06
CA SER A 237 -26.67 -15.62 17.26
C SER A 237 -26.12 -16.97 17.75
N LEU A 238 -26.63 -17.40 18.90
CA LEU A 238 -26.25 -18.59 19.64
C LEU A 238 -27.03 -19.79 19.07
N GLU A 239 -26.37 -20.71 18.38
CA GLU A 239 -26.92 -22.04 18.14
C GLU A 239 -26.01 -23.13 18.71
N THR A 240 -26.68 -24.07 19.36
CA THR A 240 -26.21 -25.23 20.12
C THR A 240 -25.33 -26.16 19.29
N ILE A 241 -24.08 -26.37 19.75
CA ILE A 241 -23.25 -27.52 19.36
C ILE A 241 -23.04 -28.37 20.61
N ASP A 242 -23.38 -29.65 20.45
CA ASP A 242 -23.40 -30.70 21.46
C ASP A 242 -22.00 -31.24 21.81
N ASP A 243 -21.98 -31.91 22.96
CA ASP A 243 -20.90 -32.25 23.86
C ASP A 243 -19.81 -33.21 23.34
N SER A 244 -18.55 -32.79 23.47
CA SER A 244 -17.44 -33.58 24.05
C SER A 244 -16.15 -32.77 24.00
N ILE A 245 -15.60 -32.43 25.17
CA ILE A 245 -14.21 -32.01 25.28
C ILE A 245 -13.37 -33.27 25.06
N ALA A 246 -13.12 -33.60 23.80
CA ALA A 246 -11.88 -34.27 23.45
C ALA A 246 -10.84 -33.14 23.30
N VAL A 247 -10.08 -32.87 24.37
CA VAL A 247 -8.71 -32.42 24.16
C VAL A 247 -8.03 -33.62 23.49
N GLY A 248 -8.17 -33.69 22.17
CA GLY A 248 -7.36 -34.59 21.38
C GLY A 248 -5.91 -34.27 21.71
N SER A 249 -5.15 -35.32 22.01
CA SER A 249 -3.71 -35.31 21.86
C SER A 249 -3.39 -35.02 20.40
N ASP A 250 -3.53 -33.76 19.98
CA ASP A 250 -2.87 -33.28 18.78
C ASP A 250 -1.38 -33.33 19.13
N GLU A 251 -0.69 -34.29 18.50
CA GLU A 251 0.76 -34.41 18.51
C GLU A 251 1.43 -33.03 18.31
N PRO A 252 2.66 -32.81 18.84
CA PRO A 252 3.32 -31.49 18.88
C PRO A 252 3.63 -30.86 17.51
N SER A 253 3.23 -31.50 16.41
CA SER A 253 3.64 -31.20 15.04
C SER A 253 2.81 -30.13 14.32
N ASP A 254 1.64 -29.73 14.83
CA ASP A 254 0.81 -28.71 14.19
C ASP A 254 1.13 -27.31 14.73
N ILE A 255 2.28 -26.78 14.31
CA ILE A 255 2.76 -25.45 14.68
C ILE A 255 2.08 -24.39 13.80
N SER A 256 1.74 -23.24 14.38
CA SER A 256 1.44 -22.06 13.57
C SER A 256 2.72 -21.55 12.92
N ASN A 257 2.85 -21.69 11.61
CA ASN A 257 3.95 -21.09 10.88
C ASN A 257 3.75 -19.58 10.84
N CYS A 258 4.56 -18.84 11.61
CA CYS A 258 4.70 -17.41 11.42
C CYS A 258 5.74 -17.19 10.34
N ASN A 259 5.35 -16.59 9.22
CA ASN A 259 6.33 -15.93 8.39
C ASN A 259 6.44 -14.51 8.90
N VAL A 260 7.60 -14.17 9.51
CA VAL A 260 8.00 -12.78 9.66
C VAL A 260 8.47 -12.32 8.29
N ASN A 261 7.47 -12.14 7.46
CA ASN A 261 7.62 -11.53 6.19
C ASN A 261 7.82 -10.03 6.48
N SER A 262 9.03 -9.49 6.30
CA SER A 262 9.20 -8.09 5.85
C SER A 262 8.65 -7.94 4.42
N VAL A 263 7.52 -8.58 4.14
CA VAL A 263 6.91 -8.60 2.83
C VAL A 263 6.08 -7.36 2.75
N ALA A 264 6.71 -6.38 2.12
CA ALA A 264 6.06 -5.45 1.26
C ALA A 264 5.39 -6.14 0.05
N ASP A 265 4.64 -7.23 0.24
CA ASP A 265 3.65 -7.68 -0.77
C ASP A 265 2.33 -7.01 -0.41
N ASP A 266 1.94 -6.15 -1.33
CA ASP A 266 0.80 -5.24 -1.29
C ASP A 266 0.76 -4.32 -0.07
N CYS A 267 1.92 -4.08 0.56
CA CYS A 267 2.10 -2.88 1.35
C CYS A 267 2.18 -1.71 0.37
N ILE A 268 1.03 -1.06 0.23
CA ILE A 268 0.96 0.39 0.32
C ILE A 268 1.75 0.77 1.60
N ASN A 269 3.09 0.75 1.56
CA ASN A 269 3.86 1.91 2.03
C ASN A 269 3.22 3.11 1.30
N PRO A 270 3.17 4.32 1.86
CA PRO A 270 2.68 5.45 1.09
C PRO A 270 3.40 5.36 -0.25
N SER A 271 2.65 5.06 -1.30
CA SER A 271 3.13 5.05 -2.66
C SER A 271 3.58 6.48 -2.83
N GLN A 272 4.87 6.72 -2.59
CA GLN A 272 5.42 8.04 -2.69
C GLN A 272 5.71 8.17 -4.17
N GLU A 273 4.71 8.77 -4.76
CA GLU A 273 4.54 8.88 -6.17
C GLU A 273 5.32 10.10 -6.64
N VAL A 274 5.99 10.01 -7.78
CA VAL A 274 6.70 11.14 -8.38
C VAL A 274 5.85 11.64 -9.55
N ILE A 275 5.47 12.92 -9.56
CA ILE A 275 4.66 13.53 -10.64
C ILE A 275 5.35 14.75 -11.25
N PHE A 276 4.93 15.03 -12.48
CA PHE A 276 4.68 16.34 -13.11
C PHE A 276 5.61 16.67 -14.30
N PRO A 277 5.22 17.67 -15.11
CA PRO A 277 4.72 17.50 -16.48
C PRO A 277 5.83 17.09 -17.45
N GLN A 278 5.46 16.27 -18.41
CA GLN A 278 6.35 15.90 -19.51
C GLN A 278 6.10 16.82 -20.70
N GLU A 279 7.14 17.05 -21.48
CA GLU A 279 7.06 17.41 -22.90
C GLU A 279 7.65 16.23 -23.69
N THR A 280 6.87 15.59 -24.58
CA THR A 280 7.40 14.51 -25.42
C THR A 280 7.75 15.15 -26.75
N TYR A 281 9.03 15.14 -27.10
CA TYR A 281 9.53 15.78 -28.31
C TYR A 281 9.59 14.83 -29.50
N SER A 282 9.68 13.51 -29.25
CA SER A 282 9.73 12.50 -30.31
C SER A 282 8.35 11.94 -30.65
N ARG A 283 8.09 11.82 -31.96
CA ARG A 283 6.87 11.20 -32.52
C ARG A 283 6.96 9.67 -32.61
N ASN A 284 8.13 9.10 -32.36
CA ASN A 284 8.42 7.65 -32.49
C ASN A 284 8.54 6.94 -31.13
N VAL A 285 7.99 7.53 -30.07
CA VAL A 285 8.05 7.00 -28.70
C VAL A 285 6.64 6.72 -28.22
N SER A 286 6.40 5.49 -27.78
CA SER A 286 5.13 5.12 -27.17
C SER A 286 5.04 5.62 -25.74
N GLN A 287 3.82 5.82 -25.23
CA GLN A 287 3.62 6.24 -23.84
C GLN A 287 4.04 5.15 -22.85
N THR A 288 3.59 3.92 -23.09
CA THR A 288 3.99 2.72 -22.34
C THR A 288 4.78 1.78 -23.24
N ARG A 289 5.47 0.80 -22.66
CA ARG A 289 6.22 -0.21 -23.43
C ARG A 289 5.29 -0.90 -24.45
N TRP A 290 5.61 -0.82 -25.74
CA TRP A 290 4.78 -1.38 -26.81
C TRP A 290 5.32 -2.74 -27.28
N VAL A 291 4.64 -3.81 -26.86
CA VAL A 291 4.95 -5.22 -27.20
C VAL A 291 3.73 -5.86 -27.85
N ILE A 292 3.94 -6.64 -28.91
CA ILE A 292 2.91 -7.47 -29.55
C ILE A 292 3.42 -8.91 -29.56
N GLY A 293 2.73 -9.81 -28.86
CA GLY A 293 3.26 -11.15 -28.59
C GLY A 293 4.51 -11.04 -27.73
N GLU A 294 5.64 -11.51 -28.25
CA GLU A 294 6.97 -11.40 -27.61
C GLU A 294 7.87 -10.35 -28.28
N GLU A 295 7.40 -9.67 -29.33
CA GLU A 295 8.19 -8.72 -30.10
C GLU A 295 7.95 -7.27 -29.65
N ARG A 296 9.05 -6.55 -29.40
CA ARG A 296 9.03 -5.12 -29.07
C ARG A 296 8.91 -4.28 -30.35
N MET A 297 7.86 -3.46 -30.43
CA MET A 297 7.54 -2.70 -31.65
C MET A 297 8.24 -1.33 -31.74
N GLY A 298 8.66 -0.76 -30.61
CA GLY A 298 9.33 0.54 -30.56
C GLY A 298 10.57 0.50 -29.68
N GLU A 299 11.60 1.28 -30.04
CA GLU A 299 12.91 1.28 -29.38
C GLU A 299 12.86 1.82 -27.94
N ALA A 300 11.90 2.70 -27.65
CA ALA A 300 11.76 3.34 -26.35
C ALA A 300 10.29 3.68 -26.05
N SER A 301 10.00 3.83 -24.75
CA SER A 301 8.75 4.39 -24.26
C SER A 301 9.01 5.47 -23.22
N VAL A 302 8.03 6.37 -23.04
CA VAL A 302 8.04 7.38 -21.99
C VAL A 302 8.19 6.72 -20.62
N GLU A 303 7.39 5.70 -20.35
CA GLU A 303 7.44 4.88 -19.14
C GLU A 303 8.86 4.42 -18.81
N GLU A 304 9.56 3.82 -19.77
CA GLU A 304 10.90 3.26 -19.53
C GLU A 304 11.94 4.35 -19.34
N ILE A 305 11.87 5.44 -20.10
CA ILE A 305 12.81 6.56 -19.94
C ILE A 305 12.69 7.16 -18.54
N LEU A 306 11.47 7.35 -18.04
CA LEU A 306 11.23 7.93 -16.72
C LEU A 306 11.58 6.93 -15.62
N GLY A 307 10.99 5.73 -15.66
CA GLY A 307 11.16 4.71 -14.63
C GLY A 307 12.61 4.29 -14.45
N ASN A 308 13.36 4.05 -15.54
CA ASN A 308 14.77 3.65 -15.46
C ASN A 308 15.69 4.76 -14.94
N ASN A 309 15.31 6.03 -15.10
CA ASN A 309 16.09 7.15 -14.57
C ASN A 309 15.73 7.49 -13.11
N ILE A 310 14.51 7.21 -12.65
CA ILE A 310 14.07 7.51 -11.28
C ILE A 310 14.39 6.36 -10.33
N LEU A 311 14.08 5.12 -10.71
CA LEU A 311 14.18 3.93 -9.87
C LEU A 311 15.53 3.78 -9.12
N PRO A 312 16.70 3.96 -9.78
CA PRO A 312 18.00 3.77 -9.11
C PRO A 312 18.25 4.77 -7.97
N PHE A 313 17.73 6.00 -8.07
CA PHE A 313 17.90 7.02 -7.04
C PHE A 313 17.05 6.72 -5.80
N CYS A 314 15.91 6.06 -5.98
CA CYS A 314 15.03 5.67 -4.87
C CYS A 314 15.40 4.30 -4.25
N ARG A 315 16.30 3.54 -4.88
CA ARG A 315 16.67 2.17 -4.49
C ARG A 315 15.44 1.25 -4.30
N GLY A 316 14.44 1.44 -5.15
CA GLY A 316 13.22 0.61 -5.19
C GLY A 316 13.45 -0.68 -5.96
N ASP A 317 12.49 -1.60 -5.85
CA ASP A 317 12.54 -2.91 -6.52
C ASP A 317 11.98 -2.84 -7.95
N SER A 318 10.94 -2.04 -8.14
CA SER A 318 10.26 -1.85 -9.43
C SER A 318 9.49 -0.52 -9.44
N TYR A 319 8.87 -0.19 -10.56
CA TYR A 319 8.02 1.00 -10.68
C TYR A 319 6.72 0.67 -11.43
N LYS A 320 5.67 1.46 -11.17
CA LYS A 320 4.45 1.51 -11.96
C LYS A 320 4.29 2.89 -12.57
N PHE A 321 3.90 2.92 -13.84
CA PHE A 321 3.70 4.15 -14.58
C PHE A 321 2.21 4.36 -14.83
N HIS A 322 1.67 5.46 -14.29
CA HIS A 322 0.26 5.81 -14.46
C HIS A 322 0.17 7.10 -15.25
N ALA A 323 -0.52 7.06 -16.39
CA ALA A 323 -0.63 8.24 -17.24
C ALA A 323 -1.96 8.29 -17.97
N ALA A 324 -2.66 9.42 -17.79
CA ALA A 324 -3.87 9.78 -18.50
C ALA A 324 -3.61 10.81 -19.63
N GLY A 325 -2.44 10.71 -20.24
CA GLY A 325 -1.84 11.73 -21.09
C GLY A 325 -0.75 12.47 -20.31
N ARG A 326 -0.92 13.78 -20.11
CA ARG A 326 -0.07 14.58 -19.21
C ARG A 326 -1.01 15.22 -18.16
N PRO A 327 -0.68 15.22 -16.87
CA PRO A 327 0.55 14.74 -16.21
C PRO A 327 0.64 13.20 -16.13
N PHE A 328 1.79 12.72 -15.65
CA PHE A 328 2.11 11.31 -15.43
C PHE A 328 2.57 11.10 -13.98
N LEU A 329 2.41 9.87 -13.49
CA LEU A 329 2.77 9.37 -12.17
C LEU A 329 3.79 8.24 -12.33
N VAL A 330 4.90 8.30 -11.60
CA VAL A 330 5.79 7.15 -11.42
C VAL A 330 5.74 6.75 -9.96
N GLU A 331 5.10 5.62 -9.69
CA GLU A 331 5.05 5.01 -8.37
C GLU A 331 6.25 4.07 -8.23
N ILE A 332 7.14 4.34 -7.26
CA ILE A 332 8.27 3.45 -6.96
C ILE A 332 7.83 2.43 -5.91
N GLN A 333 7.95 1.16 -6.26
CA GLN A 333 7.63 0.06 -5.37
C GLN A 333 8.81 -0.21 -4.44
N ASN A 334 8.50 -0.32 -3.14
CA ASN A 334 9.46 -0.61 -2.07
C ASN A 334 10.69 0.34 -2.05
N ALA A 335 10.46 1.64 -2.20
CA ALA A 335 11.53 2.63 -2.14
C ALA A 335 12.27 2.58 -0.79
N ARG A 336 13.61 2.52 -0.85
CA ARG A 336 14.46 2.54 0.35
C ARG A 336 14.99 3.93 0.67
N LEU A 337 15.03 4.82 -0.31
CA LEU A 337 15.49 6.19 -0.16
C LEU A 337 14.49 7.15 -0.81
N LEU A 338 14.25 8.29 -0.14
CA LEU A 338 13.50 9.39 -0.73
C LEU A 338 14.47 10.43 -1.31
N PRO A 339 14.32 10.78 -2.59
CA PRO A 339 15.20 11.76 -3.21
C PRO A 339 14.91 13.15 -2.64
N SER A 340 15.96 13.85 -2.22
CA SER A 340 15.89 15.27 -1.86
C SER A 340 15.62 16.13 -3.10
N GLU A 341 15.22 17.39 -2.92
CA GLU A 341 15.02 18.33 -4.03
C GLU A 341 16.24 18.45 -4.95
N MET A 342 17.45 18.39 -4.38
CA MET A 342 18.69 18.41 -5.14
C MET A 342 18.81 17.19 -6.07
N ILE A 343 18.51 15.99 -5.55
CA ILE A 343 18.52 14.75 -6.33
C ILE A 343 17.41 14.77 -7.40
N ILE A 344 16.23 15.30 -7.07
CA ILE A 344 15.14 15.46 -8.03
C ILE A 344 15.56 16.34 -9.21
N ASN A 345 16.25 17.46 -8.94
CA ASN A 345 16.79 18.32 -10.00
C ASN A 345 17.87 17.64 -10.85
N GLU A 346 18.69 16.77 -10.24
CA GLU A 346 19.66 15.94 -10.95
C GLU A 346 18.96 14.93 -11.88
N ILE A 347 17.94 14.23 -11.37
CA ILE A 347 17.11 13.30 -12.16
C ILE A 347 16.48 14.04 -13.35
N GLN A 348 15.89 15.22 -13.11
CA GLN A 348 15.30 16.04 -14.16
C GLN A 348 16.33 16.42 -15.24
N SER A 349 17.52 16.85 -14.81
CA SER A 349 18.62 17.22 -15.71
C SER A 349 19.12 16.02 -16.52
N LYS A 350 19.18 14.83 -15.90
CA LYS A 350 19.58 13.58 -16.54
C LYS A 350 18.58 13.14 -17.61
N ILE A 351 17.28 13.20 -17.31
CA ILE A 351 16.21 12.88 -18.28
C ILE A 351 16.26 13.86 -19.47
N ASN A 352 16.45 15.15 -19.19
CA ASN A 352 16.51 16.22 -20.18
C ASN A 352 17.86 16.30 -20.92
N SER A 353 18.77 15.36 -20.70
CA SER A 353 20.08 15.38 -21.34
C SER A 353 19.96 15.32 -22.87
N PRO A 354 20.90 15.94 -23.60
CA PRO A 354 20.87 15.98 -25.06
C PRO A 354 21.10 14.62 -25.73
N GLU A 355 21.44 13.59 -24.97
CA GLU A 355 21.65 12.22 -25.44
C GLU A 355 20.33 11.48 -25.67
N THR A 356 19.34 11.70 -24.81
CA THR A 356 18.04 11.03 -24.92
C THR A 356 17.13 11.72 -25.93
N LYS A 357 16.99 13.07 -25.97
CA LYS A 357 16.17 13.89 -26.92
C LYS A 357 14.74 13.43 -27.25
N LEU A 358 14.28 12.33 -26.68
CA LEU A 358 13.01 11.67 -26.95
C LEU A 358 11.90 12.24 -26.06
N VAL A 359 12.25 12.57 -24.82
CA VAL A 359 11.38 13.03 -23.75
C VAL A 359 12.08 14.16 -23.00
N GLY A 360 11.34 15.22 -22.68
CA GLY A 360 11.69 16.18 -21.65
C GLY A 360 10.68 16.17 -20.52
N VAL A 361 11.14 16.57 -19.34
CA VAL A 361 10.36 16.71 -18.12
C VAL A 361 10.64 18.07 -17.50
N ARG A 362 9.63 18.65 -16.88
CA ARG A 362 9.73 19.91 -16.14
C ARG A 362 9.05 19.75 -14.79
N ASN A 363 9.44 20.55 -13.81
CA ASN A 363 8.84 20.59 -12.47
C ASN A 363 8.67 19.21 -11.82
N LEU A 364 9.68 18.33 -11.91
CA LEU A 364 9.66 17.02 -11.25
C LEU A 364 9.54 17.22 -9.73
N LYS A 365 8.56 16.56 -9.07
CA LYS A 365 8.38 16.61 -7.61
C LYS A 365 7.95 15.26 -7.06
N VAL A 366 8.33 15.00 -5.80
CA VAL A 366 7.79 13.89 -5.01
C VAL A 366 6.45 14.33 -4.42
N VAL A 367 5.45 13.46 -4.47
CA VAL A 367 4.11 13.66 -3.89
C VAL A 367 3.68 12.42 -3.09
N GLY A 368 2.70 12.62 -2.20
CA GLY A 368 2.01 11.53 -1.55
C GLY A 368 0.82 11.01 -2.37
N SER A 369 -0.07 10.30 -1.69
CA SER A 369 -1.27 9.68 -2.28
C SER A 369 -2.25 10.65 -2.96
N GLU A 370 -2.17 11.95 -2.65
CA GLU A 370 -2.90 13.02 -3.32
C GLU A 370 -2.53 13.14 -4.81
N GLY A 371 -1.37 12.62 -5.19
CA GLY A 371 -0.89 12.57 -6.56
C GLY A 371 -1.84 11.88 -7.53
N TRP A 372 -2.40 10.74 -7.13
CA TRP A 372 -3.42 10.03 -7.90
C TRP A 372 -4.64 10.87 -8.26
N ALA A 373 -5.15 11.64 -7.30
CA ALA A 373 -6.35 12.46 -7.51
C ALA A 373 -6.10 13.51 -8.60
N LEU A 374 -4.90 14.11 -8.62
CA LEU A 374 -4.51 15.09 -9.63
C LEU A 374 -4.46 14.49 -11.05
N VAL A 375 -3.96 13.26 -11.20
CA VAL A 375 -3.90 12.58 -12.50
C VAL A 375 -5.31 12.21 -12.99
N GLN A 376 -6.17 11.69 -12.10
CA GLN A 376 -7.54 11.31 -12.45
C GLN A 376 -8.42 12.51 -12.80
N GLU A 377 -8.36 13.58 -12.00
CA GLU A 377 -9.09 14.83 -12.29
C GLU A 377 -8.64 15.43 -13.63
N GLY A 378 -7.34 15.36 -13.92
CA GLY A 378 -6.75 15.79 -15.19
C GLY A 378 -7.23 15.01 -16.42
N GLU A 379 -7.63 13.75 -16.26
CA GLU A 379 -8.13 12.90 -17.34
C GLU A 379 -9.55 13.28 -17.77
N ALA A 380 -10.44 13.45 -16.79
CA ALA A 380 -11.89 13.46 -17.00
C ALA A 380 -12.42 14.85 -17.39
N GLU A 381 -11.92 15.91 -16.77
CA GLU A 381 -12.64 17.21 -16.75
C GLU A 381 -11.94 18.33 -17.54
N LYS A 382 -10.70 18.11 -18.01
CA LYS A 382 -9.85 19.22 -18.44
C LYS A 382 -9.76 19.42 -19.95
N GLN A 383 -9.81 20.68 -20.35
CA GLN A 383 -9.66 21.10 -21.75
C GLN A 383 -8.22 20.83 -22.22
N LYS A 384 -8.08 20.33 -23.45
CA LYS A 384 -6.77 20.08 -24.08
C LYS A 384 -6.61 20.96 -25.30
N GLN A 385 -5.42 21.53 -25.45
CA GLN A 385 -5.04 22.33 -26.59
C GLN A 385 -4.10 21.54 -27.50
N TYR A 386 -4.29 21.71 -28.80
CA TYR A 386 -3.55 21.01 -29.82
C TYR A 386 -3.13 21.97 -30.94
N ALA A 387 -2.04 21.62 -31.61
CA ALA A 387 -1.66 22.15 -32.90
C ALA A 387 -1.57 20.99 -33.90
N ALA A 388 -2.26 21.10 -35.03
CA ALA A 388 -2.27 20.08 -36.07
C ALA A 388 -1.81 20.65 -37.40
N LEU A 389 -0.87 19.96 -38.06
CA LEU A 389 -0.55 20.25 -39.46
C LEU A 389 -1.57 19.55 -40.34
N VAL A 390 -2.38 20.35 -41.04
CA VAL A 390 -3.51 19.90 -41.85
C VAL A 390 -3.26 20.22 -43.32
N TRP A 391 -3.56 19.27 -44.19
CA TRP A 391 -3.63 19.47 -45.63
C TRP A 391 -5.08 19.58 -46.08
N THR A 392 -5.36 20.45 -47.04
CA THR A 392 -6.68 20.60 -47.67
C THR A 392 -6.62 20.42 -49.18
N SER A 393 -7.66 19.81 -49.76
CA SER A 393 -7.73 19.55 -51.20
C SER A 393 -7.84 20.81 -52.07
N ARG A 394 -8.25 21.93 -51.48
CA ARG A 394 -8.24 23.25 -52.10
C ARG A 394 -7.50 24.26 -51.22
N PRO A 395 -6.94 25.33 -51.79
CA PRO A 395 -6.52 26.49 -51.01
C PRO A 395 -7.67 27.09 -50.22
N LEU A 396 -7.36 27.55 -49.01
CA LEU A 396 -8.27 28.28 -48.14
C LEU A 396 -8.21 29.78 -48.43
N GLU A 397 -9.40 30.39 -48.49
CA GLU A 397 -9.64 31.82 -48.70
C GLU A 397 -9.86 32.52 -47.37
N ASP A 398 -9.76 33.84 -47.31
CA ASP A 398 -9.84 34.58 -46.03
C ASP A 398 -11.16 34.34 -45.27
N ASP A 399 -12.26 34.11 -45.99
CA ASP A 399 -13.56 33.71 -45.43
C ASP A 399 -13.51 32.36 -44.70
N ASP A 400 -12.68 31.42 -45.15
CA ASP A 400 -12.50 30.13 -44.47
C ASP A 400 -11.86 30.34 -43.08
N PHE A 401 -10.87 31.24 -42.96
CA PHE A 401 -10.23 31.55 -41.68
C PHE A 401 -11.20 32.22 -40.71
N LEU A 402 -12.04 33.12 -41.22
CA LEU A 402 -13.10 33.77 -40.45
C LEU A 402 -14.16 32.76 -39.99
N SER A 403 -14.57 31.86 -40.88
CA SER A 403 -15.55 30.81 -40.55
C SER A 403 -15.05 29.93 -39.39
N ILE A 404 -13.79 29.48 -39.43
CA ILE A 404 -13.24 28.61 -38.39
C ILE A 404 -13.00 29.36 -37.07
N SER A 405 -12.49 30.59 -37.14
CA SER A 405 -12.18 31.38 -35.93
C SER A 405 -13.42 31.88 -35.19
N SER A 406 -14.53 32.10 -35.91
CA SER A 406 -15.82 32.51 -35.35
C SER A 406 -16.58 31.38 -34.64
N LEU A 407 -16.32 30.11 -34.98
CA LEU A 407 -16.92 28.96 -34.31
C LEU A 407 -16.34 28.79 -32.89
N LYS A 408 -17.19 29.04 -31.89
CA LYS A 408 -16.92 28.82 -30.46
C LYS A 408 -17.88 27.78 -29.91
N ASP A 409 -17.37 26.96 -28.98
CA ASP A 409 -18.12 25.87 -28.32
C ASP A 409 -18.92 25.01 -29.33
N LEU A 410 -18.26 24.66 -30.43
CA LEU A 410 -18.85 23.85 -31.48
C LEU A 410 -19.11 22.44 -30.95
N LYS A 411 -20.39 22.06 -30.91
CA LYS A 411 -20.80 20.70 -30.62
C LYS A 411 -20.57 19.80 -31.82
N ILE A 412 -19.88 18.70 -31.60
CA ILE A 412 -19.63 17.65 -32.58
C ILE A 412 -20.12 16.31 -32.07
N LEU A 413 -20.54 15.45 -32.99
CA LEU A 413 -20.92 14.08 -32.72
C LEU A 413 -19.82 13.16 -33.23
N GLN A 414 -19.15 12.46 -32.31
CA GLN A 414 -18.08 11.52 -32.63
C GLN A 414 -18.49 10.10 -32.31
N ARG A 415 -18.55 9.25 -33.34
CA ARG A 415 -18.53 7.79 -33.15
C ARG A 415 -17.13 7.35 -32.79
N THR A 416 -17.06 6.21 -32.10
CA THR A 416 -15.78 5.57 -31.75
C THR A 416 -15.00 5.31 -33.04
N PRO A 417 -13.77 5.88 -33.18
CA PRO A 417 -13.02 5.84 -34.43
C PRO A 417 -12.73 4.44 -34.94
N ILE A 418 -12.75 4.26 -36.27
CA ILE A 418 -12.52 2.95 -36.91
C ILE A 418 -11.23 2.29 -36.39
N ARG A 419 -10.13 3.06 -36.34
CA ARG A 419 -8.81 2.55 -35.90
C ARG A 419 -8.75 2.06 -34.45
N VAL A 420 -9.74 2.39 -33.61
CA VAL A 420 -9.80 1.93 -32.20
C VAL A 420 -10.98 1.00 -31.92
N LEU A 421 -11.82 0.70 -32.92
CA LEU A 421 -13.00 -0.18 -32.74
C LEU A 421 -12.64 -1.58 -32.26
N HIS A 422 -11.48 -2.11 -32.64
CA HIS A 422 -11.02 -3.43 -32.20
C HIS A 422 -10.78 -3.54 -30.68
N ARG A 423 -10.66 -2.41 -29.98
CA ARG A 423 -10.33 -2.33 -28.55
C ARG A 423 -11.30 -1.50 -27.72
N ARG A 424 -12.28 -0.82 -28.34
CA ARG A 424 -13.25 0.05 -27.68
C ARG A 424 -14.65 -0.24 -28.20
N SER A 425 -15.63 -0.22 -27.30
CA SER A 425 -17.04 -0.40 -27.65
C SER A 425 -17.51 0.68 -28.64
N PRO A 426 -18.31 0.32 -29.66
CA PRO A 426 -18.84 1.26 -30.62
C PRO A 426 -19.88 2.16 -29.93
N LEU A 427 -19.47 3.38 -29.61
CA LEU A 427 -20.31 4.39 -28.96
C LEU A 427 -20.24 5.71 -29.73
N GLU A 428 -21.33 6.48 -29.68
CA GLU A 428 -21.44 7.83 -30.22
C GLU A 428 -21.49 8.82 -29.05
N ARG A 429 -20.69 9.89 -29.11
CA ARG A 429 -20.55 10.86 -28.01
C ARG A 429 -20.59 12.28 -28.57
N GLU A 430 -21.36 13.14 -27.93
CA GLU A 430 -21.24 14.59 -28.13
C GLU A 430 -19.92 15.07 -27.49
N LYS A 431 -19.20 15.92 -28.21
CA LYS A 431 -17.96 16.58 -27.78
C LYS A 431 -18.00 18.05 -28.14
N ILE A 432 -17.26 18.87 -27.41
CA ILE A 432 -17.19 20.31 -27.63
C ILE A 432 -15.80 20.72 -28.09
N ILE A 433 -15.73 21.48 -29.18
CA ILE A 433 -14.55 22.23 -29.61
C ILE A 433 -14.73 23.68 -29.15
N HIS A 434 -14.00 24.08 -28.12
CA HIS A 434 -14.16 25.38 -27.48
C HIS A 434 -13.75 26.53 -28.40
N TRP A 435 -12.62 26.38 -29.08
CA TRP A 435 -12.18 27.34 -30.09
C TRP A 435 -11.23 26.69 -31.08
N MET A 436 -11.13 27.31 -32.26
CA MET A 436 -10.18 26.96 -33.31
C MET A 436 -9.55 28.22 -33.90
N LYS A 437 -8.35 28.08 -34.46
CA LYS A 437 -7.65 29.10 -35.24
C LYS A 437 -6.80 28.42 -36.30
N ILE A 438 -6.82 28.95 -37.52
CA ILE A 438 -5.97 28.49 -38.61
C ILE A 438 -4.85 29.50 -38.83
N GLU A 439 -3.63 29.00 -38.99
CA GLU A 439 -2.44 29.75 -39.37
C GLU A 439 -1.91 29.24 -40.72
N LYS A 440 -1.59 30.17 -41.62
CA LYS A 440 -1.04 29.86 -42.96
C LYS A 440 0.41 29.39 -42.82
N VAL A 441 0.76 28.26 -43.45
CA VAL A 441 2.16 27.82 -43.53
C VAL A 441 2.85 28.57 -44.66
N ALA A 442 3.96 29.23 -44.36
CA ALA A 442 4.73 29.96 -45.37
C ALA A 442 5.13 29.03 -46.52
N LYS A 443 5.01 29.53 -47.77
CA LYS A 443 5.36 28.82 -49.01
C LYS A 443 4.47 27.61 -49.37
N SER A 444 3.32 27.45 -48.73
CA SER A 444 2.28 26.49 -49.14
C SER A 444 0.91 27.16 -49.21
N SER A 445 0.14 26.82 -50.24
CA SER A 445 -1.27 27.21 -50.38
C SER A 445 -2.25 26.13 -49.92
N GLN A 446 -1.79 24.98 -49.44
CA GLN A 446 -2.66 23.83 -49.07
C GLN A 446 -2.32 23.21 -47.72
N TYR A 447 -1.31 23.73 -47.02
CA TYR A 447 -0.91 23.28 -45.69
C TYR A 447 -1.15 24.38 -44.68
N TYR A 448 -1.74 24.01 -43.55
CA TYR A 448 -2.17 24.94 -42.51
C TYR A 448 -1.91 24.38 -41.13
N LEU A 449 -1.61 25.25 -40.17
CA LEU A 449 -1.59 24.90 -38.76
C LEU A 449 -2.95 25.20 -38.15
N LEU A 450 -3.65 24.14 -37.73
CA LEU A 450 -4.90 24.23 -36.99
C LEU A 450 -4.60 24.16 -35.49
N HIS A 451 -4.77 25.28 -34.81
CA HIS A 451 -4.75 25.38 -33.37
C HIS A 451 -6.17 25.19 -32.83
N LEU A 452 -6.35 24.36 -31.82
CA LEU A 452 -7.68 24.09 -31.27
C LEU A 452 -7.66 23.73 -29.79
N CYS A 453 -8.72 24.10 -29.07
CA CYS A 453 -8.99 23.68 -27.71
C CYS A 453 -10.27 22.83 -27.67
N THR A 454 -10.21 21.66 -27.05
CA THR A 454 -11.31 20.69 -27.06
C THR A 454 -11.62 20.18 -25.66
N GLN A 455 -12.84 19.69 -25.49
CA GLN A 455 -13.22 18.85 -24.36
C GLN A 455 -12.33 17.59 -24.28
N ALA A 456 -12.15 17.06 -23.08
CA ALA A 456 -11.46 15.80 -22.85
C ALA A 456 -12.03 14.63 -23.69
N GLY A 457 -11.13 13.77 -24.16
CA GLY A 457 -11.47 12.57 -24.93
C GLY A 457 -11.94 12.84 -26.37
N THR A 458 -11.76 14.05 -26.89
CA THR A 458 -12.05 14.38 -28.30
C THR A 458 -11.01 13.76 -29.23
N TYR A 459 -11.47 13.06 -30.27
CA TYR A 459 -10.60 12.41 -31.25
C TYR A 459 -10.23 13.39 -32.36
N ILE A 460 -9.08 14.06 -32.21
CA ILE A 460 -8.67 15.20 -33.07
C ILE A 460 -8.44 14.78 -34.53
N LYS A 461 -7.82 13.62 -34.76
CA LYS A 461 -7.57 13.14 -36.13
C LYS A 461 -8.89 13.01 -36.88
N GLU A 462 -9.83 12.32 -36.25
CA GLU A 462 -11.16 12.07 -36.79
C GLU A 462 -12.00 13.35 -36.91
N PHE A 463 -11.80 14.35 -36.05
CA PHE A 463 -12.38 15.68 -36.23
C PHE A 463 -11.84 16.41 -37.47
N VAL A 464 -10.57 16.20 -37.85
CA VAL A 464 -10.00 16.77 -39.07
C VAL A 464 -10.54 16.07 -40.33
N HIS A 465 -10.33 14.76 -40.45
CA HIS A 465 -10.61 14.02 -41.68
C HIS A 465 -12.03 13.40 -41.75
N GLY A 466 -12.84 13.55 -40.69
CA GLY A 466 -14.24 13.14 -40.64
C GLY A 466 -14.50 11.64 -40.45
N ASP A 467 -13.45 10.80 -40.42
CA ASP A 467 -13.53 9.33 -40.28
C ASP A 467 -14.62 8.69 -41.15
N LEU A 468 -14.64 9.03 -42.46
CA LEU A 468 -15.65 8.58 -43.42
C LEU A 468 -17.09 8.94 -43.01
N GLY A 469 -17.28 10.13 -42.42
CA GLY A 469 -18.58 10.64 -41.97
C GLY A 469 -18.99 10.20 -40.56
N ARG A 470 -18.11 9.52 -39.82
CA ARG A 470 -18.36 9.07 -38.43
C ARG A 470 -18.13 10.17 -37.39
N THR A 471 -17.49 11.28 -37.77
CA THR A 471 -17.42 12.51 -36.98
C THR A 471 -18.08 13.65 -37.75
N HIS A 472 -19.07 14.31 -37.14
CA HIS A 472 -19.79 15.42 -37.76
C HIS A 472 -20.21 16.51 -36.75
N PRO A 473 -20.04 17.81 -37.06
CA PRO A 473 -19.21 18.32 -38.15
C PRO A 473 -17.71 17.99 -37.95
N SER A 474 -16.99 17.93 -39.06
CA SER A 474 -15.53 17.80 -39.16
C SER A 474 -14.94 19.02 -39.88
N ILE A 475 -13.63 19.24 -39.80
CA ILE A 475 -12.95 20.32 -40.55
C ILE A 475 -13.24 20.22 -42.04
N GLY A 476 -13.17 19.02 -42.62
CA GLY A 476 -13.49 18.83 -44.03
C GLY A 476 -14.92 19.23 -44.39
N SER A 477 -15.90 18.89 -43.54
CA SER A 477 -17.29 19.31 -43.78
C SER A 477 -17.51 20.81 -43.56
N ILE A 478 -16.83 21.43 -42.58
CA ILE A 478 -16.97 22.87 -42.30
C ILE A 478 -16.41 23.69 -43.47
N LEU A 479 -15.23 23.32 -43.97
CA LEU A 479 -14.54 23.99 -45.06
C LEU A 479 -15.01 23.53 -46.46
N SER A 480 -15.98 22.62 -46.53
CA SER A 480 -16.48 22.03 -47.78
C SER A 480 -15.35 21.52 -48.68
N CYS A 481 -14.35 20.87 -48.10
CA CYS A 481 -13.22 20.28 -48.82
C CYS A 481 -12.70 19.03 -48.13
N ARG A 482 -11.84 18.25 -48.79
CA ARG A 482 -11.16 17.15 -48.11
C ARG A 482 -10.04 17.72 -47.24
N ALA A 483 -9.98 17.29 -45.98
CA ALA A 483 -8.94 17.66 -45.03
C ALA A 483 -8.26 16.39 -44.49
N GLU A 484 -6.93 16.43 -44.36
CA GLU A 484 -6.12 15.33 -43.82
C GLU A 484 -5.16 15.86 -42.77
N ILE A 485 -4.88 15.07 -41.74
CA ILE A 485 -3.95 15.44 -40.66
C ILE A 485 -2.61 14.73 -40.85
N LEU A 486 -1.52 15.49 -40.80
CA LEU A 486 -0.16 14.99 -41.01
C LEU A 486 0.62 14.92 -39.71
N GLN A 487 0.47 15.94 -38.87
CA GLN A 487 1.11 16.03 -37.57
C GLN A 487 0.10 16.54 -36.54
N LEU A 488 0.28 16.09 -35.30
CA LEU A 488 -0.56 16.48 -34.19
C LEU A 488 0.31 16.60 -32.95
N ASP A 489 0.27 17.76 -32.33
CA ASP A 489 0.96 18.08 -31.09
C ASP A 489 -0.06 18.48 -30.03
N VAL A 490 0.15 18.00 -28.81
CA VAL A 490 -0.57 18.49 -27.63
C VAL A 490 0.24 19.67 -27.11
N THR A 491 -0.31 20.88 -27.21
CA THR A 491 0.41 22.11 -26.87
C THR A 491 0.20 22.52 -25.42
N ASP A 492 -0.98 22.26 -24.88
CA ASP A 492 -1.31 22.62 -23.50
C ASP A 492 -2.44 21.74 -22.96
N ILE A 493 -2.48 21.60 -21.64
CA ILE A 493 -3.58 20.96 -20.93
C ILE A 493 -3.93 21.90 -19.80
N LYS A 494 -5.13 22.48 -19.86
CA LYS A 494 -5.57 23.44 -18.85
C LYS A 494 -5.74 22.72 -17.53
N MET A 495 -4.72 22.80 -16.68
CA MET A 495 -4.76 22.34 -15.31
C MET A 495 -4.48 23.52 -14.40
N ASP A 496 -5.44 23.84 -13.54
CA ASP A 496 -5.15 24.62 -12.35
C ASP A 496 -4.42 23.67 -11.38
N CYS A 497 -3.10 23.57 -11.52
CA CYS A 497 -2.29 22.87 -10.53
C CYS A 497 -2.19 23.78 -9.30
N HIS A 498 -3.19 23.71 -8.42
CA HIS A 498 -3.12 24.27 -7.08
C HIS A 498 -2.21 23.40 -6.20
N LEU A 499 -0.94 23.30 -6.56
CA LEU A 499 0.10 22.95 -5.61
C LEU A 499 0.77 24.27 -5.26
N ALA A 500 0.26 24.89 -4.20
CA ALA A 500 0.75 26.16 -3.67
C ALA A 500 2.27 26.13 -3.50
N GLU A 501 2.90 27.28 -3.73
CA GLU A 501 4.31 27.57 -3.45
C GLU A 501 4.71 27.25 -2.01
#